data_AF-X0V6I8-F1
#
_entry.id   AF-X0V6I8-F1
#
_cell.length_a   1.000
_cell.length_b   1.000
_cell.length_c   1.000
_cell.angle_alpha   90.00
_cell.angle_beta   90.00
_cell.angle_gamma   90.00
#
_symmetry.space_group_name_H-M   'P 1'
#
loop_
_entity.id
_entity.type
_entity.pdbx_description
1 polymer ?
#
loop_
_entity_poly.entity_id
_entity_poly.type
_entity_poly.pdbx_seq_one_letter_code
_entity_poly.pdbx_strand_id
1 'polypeptide(L)' 'LASKHGIRCQWEGVPDEAFMILVLDEGAMKGVSGTARYRAEFEEAM' A
#
# COMPACT_ATOMS: atom_id res chain seq x y z
N LEU A 1 6.42 1.81 -7.05
CA LEU A 1 6.29 0.71 -6.07
C LEU A 1 5.96 1.35 -4.75
N ALA A 2 4.99 0.81 -4.02
CA ALA A 2 4.57 1.38 -2.75
C ALA A 2 5.71 1.37 -1.70
N SER A 3 6.62 0.40 -1.80
CA SER A 3 7.82 0.26 -0.96
C SER A 3 8.69 1.51 -0.92
N LYS A 4 8.82 2.23 -2.04
CA LYS A 4 9.60 3.48 -2.15
C LYS A 4 9.04 4.61 -1.27
N HIS A 5 7.80 4.48 -0.83
CA HIS A 5 7.10 5.42 0.06
C HIS A 5 6.89 4.82 1.47
N GLY A 6 7.51 3.67 1.79
CA GLY A 6 7.33 3.02 3.09
C GLY A 6 5.95 2.40 3.31
N ILE A 7 5.18 2.18 2.24
CA ILE A 7 3.85 1.56 2.28
C ILE A 7 3.96 0.11 1.83
N ARG A 8 3.36 -0.81 2.60
CA ARG A 8 3.33 -2.26 2.34
C ARG A 8 1.92 -2.76 2.07
N CYS A 9 1.83 -3.81 1.26
CA CYS A 9 0.59 -4.54 1.05
C CYS A 9 0.18 -5.30 2.33
N GLN A 10 -1.12 -5.51 2.54
CA GLN A 10 -1.61 -6.31 3.67
C GLN A 10 -1.39 -7.81 3.49
N TRP A 11 -1.32 -8.28 2.24
CA TRP A 11 -1.11 -9.68 1.91
C TRP A 11 0.38 -10.00 1.80
N GLU A 12 0.79 -11.13 2.36
CA GLU A 12 2.17 -11.60 2.31
C GLU A 12 2.52 -12.14 0.92
N GLY A 13 3.80 -12.07 0.55
CA GLY A 13 4.30 -12.64 -0.71
C GLY A 13 3.95 -11.88 -1.98
N VAL A 14 3.23 -10.75 -1.89
CA VAL A 14 2.94 -9.89 -3.06
C VAL A 14 4.25 -9.26 -3.57
N PRO A 15 4.63 -9.46 -4.85
CA PRO A 15 5.81 -8.83 -5.43
C PRO A 15 5.75 -7.30 -5.38
N ASP A 16 6.90 -6.64 -5.23
CA ASP A 16 6.94 -5.19 -5.05
C ASP A 16 6.43 -4.43 -6.29
N GLU A 17 6.69 -4.97 -7.47
CA GLU A 17 6.18 -4.49 -8.75
C GLU A 17 4.66 -4.63 -8.92
N ALA A 18 4.02 -5.52 -8.16
CA ALA A 18 2.58 -5.75 -8.24
C ALA A 18 1.77 -4.79 -7.36
N PHE A 19 2.41 -4.14 -6.36
CA PHE A 19 1.74 -3.20 -5.45
C PHE A 19 2.26 -1.77 -5.62
N MET A 20 1.43 -0.92 -6.25
CA MET A 20 1.81 0.43 -6.65
C MET A 20 0.85 1.47 -6.04
N ILE A 21 1.39 2.66 -5.79
CA ILE A 21 0.62 3.83 -5.36
C ILE A 21 0.98 5.03 -6.24
N LEU A 22 0.05 5.97 -6.31
CA LEU A 22 0.27 7.32 -6.83
C LEU A 22 -0.04 8.31 -5.69
N VAL A 23 0.95 9.10 -5.30
CA VAL A 23 0.78 10.16 -4.29
C VAL A 23 0.12 11.36 -4.98
N LEU A 24 -1.07 11.73 -4.51
CA LEU A 24 -1.82 12.89 -5.04
C LEU A 24 -1.60 14.16 -4.22
N ASP A 25 -1.29 14.02 -2.93
CA ASP A 25 -0.98 15.11 -2.00
C ASP A 25 0.27 14.74 -1.21
N GLU A 26 1.39 15.40 -1.54
CA GLU A 26 2.67 15.17 -0.87
C GLU A 26 2.69 15.68 0.58
N GLY A 27 1.94 16.74 0.88
CA GLY A 27 1.86 17.32 2.22
C GLY A 27 1.17 16.38 3.19
N ALA A 28 0.03 15.81 2.77
CA ALA A 28 -0.72 14.83 3.56
C ALA A 28 0.05 13.52 3.76
N MET A 29 0.85 13.10 2.76
CA MET A 29 1.62 11.85 2.82
C MET A 29 2.96 11.97 3.54
N LYS A 30 3.38 13.17 3.94
CA LYS A 30 4.67 13.38 4.60
C LYS A 30 4.75 12.62 5.92
N GLY A 31 5.70 11.69 5.99
CA GLY A 31 5.94 10.87 7.19
C GLY A 31 4.97 9.70 7.37
N VAL A 32 4.02 9.51 6.46
CA VAL A 32 3.12 8.34 6.46
C VAL A 32 3.88 7.12 5.96
N SER A 33 3.81 6.03 6.72
CA SER A 33 4.37 4.73 6.38
C SER A 33 3.57 3.62 7.09
N GLY A 34 3.64 2.38 6.62
CA GLY A 34 2.95 1.26 7.25
C GLY A 34 2.30 0.31 6.27
N THR A 35 1.25 -0.39 6.71
CA THR A 35 0.52 -1.36 5.89
C THR A 35 -0.79 -0.74 5.41
N ALA A 36 -0.98 -0.70 4.09
CA ALA A 36 -2.25 -0.31 3.49
C ALA A 36 -3.26 -1.44 3.70
N ARG A 37 -4.35 -1.15 4.41
CA ARG A 37 -5.45 -2.09 4.62
C ARG A 37 -6.63 -1.72 3.72
N TYR A 38 -7.04 -2.68 2.91
CA TYR A 38 -8.30 -2.70 2.21
C TYR A 38 -9.43 -3.02 3.20
N ARG A 39 -10.66 -2.74 2.77
CA ARG A 39 -11.85 -3.11 3.52
C ARG A 39 -12.08 -4.62 3.46
N ALA A 40 -12.87 -5.13 4.40
CA ALA A 40 -13.11 -6.57 4.58
C ALA A 40 -13.67 -7.25 3.32
N GLU A 41 -14.40 -6.54 2.47
CA GLU A 41 -14.96 -7.07 1.22
C GLU A 41 -13.87 -7.53 0.22
N PHE A 42 -12.64 -7.05 0.39
CA PHE A 42 -11.48 -7.48 -0.41
C PHE A 42 -10.68 -8.61 0.25
N GLU A 43 -11.02 -9.02 1.47
CA GLU A 43 -10.35 -10.15 2.12
C GLU A 43 -10.72 -11.49 1.49
N GLU A 44 -11.94 -11.65 0.98
CA GLU A 44 -12.38 -12.92 0.36
C GLU A 44 -11.81 -13.15 -1.05
N ALA A 45 -11.28 -12.10 -1.69
CA ALA A 45 -10.82 -12.15 -3.07
C ALA A 45 -9.34 -12.58 -3.23
N MET A 46 -8.60 -12.78 -2.13
CA MET A 46 -7.16 -13.03 -2.06
C MET A 46 -6.85 -14.13 -1.05
#